data_AF-A0A8X7NK25-F1
#
_entry.id   AF-A0A8X7NK25-F1
#
_cell.length_a   1.000
_cell.length_b   1.000
_cell.length_c   1.000
_cell.angle_alpha   90.00
_cell.angle_beta   90.00
_cell.angle_gamma   90.00
#
_symmetry.space_group_name_H-M   'P 1'
#
loop_
_entity.id
_entity.type
_entity.pdbx_description
1 polymer ?
#
loop_
_entity_poly.entity_id
_entity_poly.type
_entity_poly.pdbx_seq_one_letter_code
_entity_poly.pdbx_strand_id
1 'polypeptide(L)'
;MAGRNAINKPKIKMLAHSHAKSLSRKRSLRNSIQTKSSTSRYAPKGSTAPRPTDSKAVALYTGEAPAPSSVMTTNTLSKKRAKKIARNQKYFTKKQEGDILMNIDNDIKNSKLEQAKKALWELIESREKNGPAVVADGEGTTLGVQSF
;
A
#
# COMPACT_ATOMS: atom_id res chain seq x y z
N MET A 1 57.19 -7.82 -7.22
CA MET A 1 58.61 -7.71 -6.89
C MET A 1 58.92 -6.37 -6.24
N ALA A 2 60.07 -6.26 -5.59
CA ALA A 2 60.59 -4.98 -5.13
C ALA A 2 60.84 -4.03 -6.31
N GLY A 3 60.84 -2.72 -6.05
CA GLY A 3 61.08 -1.72 -7.10
C GLY A 3 62.56 -1.71 -7.52
N ARG A 4 62.83 -1.30 -8.76
CA ARG A 4 64.19 -1.23 -9.33
C ARG A 4 65.16 -0.37 -8.49
N ASN A 5 64.65 0.69 -7.87
CA ASN A 5 65.43 1.64 -7.05
C ASN A 5 65.52 1.25 -5.56
N ALA A 6 64.75 0.25 -5.11
CA ALA A 6 64.67 -0.14 -3.70
C ALA A 6 64.38 -1.64 -3.60
N ILE A 7 65.41 -2.43 -3.92
CA ILE A 7 65.34 -3.90 -4.05
C ILE A 7 65.04 -4.57 -2.70
N ASN A 8 65.47 -3.97 -1.59
CA ASN A 8 65.22 -4.48 -0.24
C ASN A 8 63.84 -4.07 0.32
N LYS A 9 63.02 -3.30 -0.42
CA LYS A 9 61.69 -2.86 0.02
C LYS A 9 60.57 -3.61 -0.72
N PRO A 10 59.69 -4.35 -0.02
CA PRO A 10 58.65 -5.16 -0.67
C PRO A 10 57.44 -4.32 -1.09
N LYS A 11 57.56 -3.58 -2.21
CA LYS A 11 56.54 -2.65 -2.72
C LYS A 11 55.16 -3.29 -2.91
N ILE A 12 55.08 -4.43 -3.61
CA ILE A 12 53.77 -5.07 -3.93
C ILE A 12 53.06 -5.55 -2.65
N LYS A 13 53.77 -6.20 -1.73
CA LYS A 13 53.17 -6.70 -0.48
C LYS A 13 52.62 -5.55 0.37
N MET A 14 53.38 -4.45 0.47
CA MET A 14 52.93 -3.26 1.19
C MET A 14 51.68 -2.64 0.57
N LEU A 15 51.64 -2.49 -0.75
CA LEU A 15 50.48 -1.93 -1.46
C LEU A 15 49.25 -2.84 -1.37
N ALA A 16 49.44 -4.16 -1.51
CA ALA A 16 48.36 -5.13 -1.34
C ALA A 16 47.77 -5.07 0.07
N HIS A 17 48.63 -4.98 1.09
CA HIS A 17 48.21 -4.87 2.49
C HIS A 17 47.48 -3.53 2.77
N SER A 18 48.01 -2.40 2.29
CA SER A 18 47.35 -1.10 2.47
C SER A 18 46.00 -1.04 1.76
N HIS A 19 45.91 -1.60 0.55
CA HIS A 19 44.68 -1.70 -0.21
C HIS A 19 43.64 -2.58 0.51
N ALA A 20 44.04 -3.77 0.97
CA ALA A 20 43.17 -4.66 1.73
C ALA A 20 42.65 -3.98 3.01
N LYS A 21 43.52 -3.30 3.77
CA LYS A 21 43.13 -2.55 4.98
C LYS A 21 42.13 -1.43 4.68
N SER A 22 42.34 -0.68 3.60
CA SER A 22 41.42 0.36 3.15
C SER A 22 40.04 -0.21 2.79
N LEU A 23 40.01 -1.32 2.04
CA LEU A 23 38.77 -2.00 1.69
C LEU A 23 38.04 -2.58 2.90
N SER A 24 38.75 -3.17 3.86
CA SER A 24 38.16 -3.68 5.09
C SER A 24 37.51 -2.58 5.91
N ARG A 25 38.15 -1.41 6.05
CA ARG A 25 37.55 -0.23 6.71
C ARG A 25 36.31 0.27 5.97
N LYS A 26 36.37 0.37 4.64
CA LYS A 26 35.19 0.74 3.83
C LYS A 26 34.07 -0.29 3.91
N ARG A 27 34.37 -1.57 4.17
CA ARG A 27 33.37 -2.61 4.39
C ARG A 27 32.74 -2.50 5.77
N SER A 28 33.54 -2.29 6.83
CA SER A 28 33.03 -2.19 8.19
C SER A 28 32.20 -0.93 8.43
N LEU A 29 32.53 0.18 7.76
CA LEU A 29 31.78 1.45 7.87
C LEU A 29 30.54 1.51 6.97
N ARG A 30 30.40 0.58 6.02
CA ARG A 30 29.19 0.53 5.20
C ARG A 30 28.07 -0.09 6.02
N ASN A 31 27.13 0.76 6.45
CA ASN A 31 25.80 0.34 6.88
C ASN A 31 25.01 -0.14 5.66
N SER A 32 25.42 -1.27 5.07
CA SER A 32 24.63 -1.91 4.02
C SER A 32 23.46 -2.66 4.64
N ILE A 33 22.31 -2.60 3.98
CA ILE A 33 21.17 -3.46 4.31
C ILE A 33 21.67 -4.91 4.29
N GLN A 34 21.48 -5.60 5.41
CA GLN A 34 21.97 -6.96 5.57
C GLN A 34 21.23 -7.90 4.62
N THR A 35 21.96 -8.79 3.95
CA THR A 35 21.36 -9.83 3.12
C THR A 35 21.05 -11.06 3.97
N LYS A 36 20.15 -11.93 3.50
CA LYS A 36 19.87 -13.20 4.20
C LYS A 36 21.12 -14.07 4.42
N SER A 37 22.10 -13.96 3.52
CA SER A 37 23.39 -14.63 3.64
C SER A 37 24.30 -14.05 4.73
N SER A 38 24.13 -12.78 5.12
CA SER A 38 24.97 -12.13 6.13
C SER A 38 24.35 -12.15 7.53
N THR A 39 23.03 -12.25 7.66
CA THR A 39 22.35 -12.31 8.98
C THR A 39 22.02 -13.75 9.38
N SER A 40 21.12 -14.41 8.64
CA SER A 40 20.68 -15.78 8.88
C SER A 40 19.65 -16.16 7.82
N ARG A 41 19.58 -17.46 7.47
CA ARG A 41 18.57 -18.01 6.56
C ARG A 41 17.13 -17.76 7.05
N TYR A 42 16.94 -17.68 8.37
CA TYR A 42 15.64 -17.56 9.03
C TYR A 42 15.35 -16.15 9.56
N ALA A 43 16.08 -15.13 9.09
CA ALA A 43 15.80 -13.75 9.47
C ALA A 43 14.35 -13.36 9.08
N PRO A 44 13.63 -12.61 9.94
CA PRO A 44 12.25 -12.22 9.69
C PRO A 44 12.12 -11.39 8.41
N LYS A 45 10.97 -11.50 7.72
CA LYS A 45 10.66 -10.70 6.54
C LYS A 45 10.71 -9.22 6.91
N GLY A 46 11.30 -8.39 6.04
CA GLY A 46 11.53 -6.97 6.34
C GLY A 46 12.77 -6.66 7.18
N SER A 47 13.51 -7.64 7.72
CA SER A 47 14.80 -7.36 8.36
C SER A 47 15.98 -7.34 7.37
N THR A 48 15.86 -8.10 6.28
CA THR A 48 16.93 -8.29 5.30
C THR A 48 16.57 -7.77 3.93
N ALA A 49 17.57 -7.46 3.11
CA ALA A 49 17.41 -7.15 1.70
C ALA A 49 16.58 -8.23 0.97
N PRO A 50 15.61 -7.84 0.12
CA PRO A 50 14.88 -8.79 -0.73
C PRO A 50 15.84 -9.49 -1.70
N ARG A 51 15.52 -10.72 -2.12
CA ARG A 51 16.32 -11.41 -3.13
C ARG A 51 16.22 -10.67 -4.47
N PRO A 52 17.20 -10.83 -5.38
CA PRO A 52 17.10 -10.23 -6.72
C PRO A 52 15.84 -10.64 -7.50
N THR A 53 15.31 -11.84 -7.22
CA THR A 53 14.06 -12.37 -7.79
C THR A 53 12.80 -11.77 -7.14
N ASP A 54 12.92 -11.23 -5.93
CA ASP A 54 11.78 -10.74 -5.18
C ASP A 54 11.40 -9.32 -5.63
N SER A 55 10.11 -9.04 -5.71
CA SER A 55 9.64 -7.73 -6.18
C SER A 55 9.80 -6.66 -5.10
N LYS A 56 10.70 -5.69 -5.33
CA LYS A 56 10.84 -4.48 -4.50
C LYS A 56 9.51 -3.73 -4.32
N ALA A 57 8.70 -3.67 -5.36
CA ALA A 57 7.40 -2.98 -5.32
C ALA A 57 6.41 -3.66 -4.36
N VAL A 58 6.44 -4.99 -4.26
CA VAL A 58 5.59 -5.72 -3.31
C VAL A 58 6.07 -5.48 -1.89
N ALA A 59 7.39 -5.54 -1.64
CA ALA A 59 7.96 -5.24 -0.33
C ALA A 59 7.63 -3.82 0.17
N LEU A 60 7.69 -2.83 -0.72
CA LEU A 60 7.28 -1.45 -0.41
C LEU A 60 5.78 -1.33 -0.12
N TYR A 61 4.95 -2.13 -0.78
CA TYR A 61 3.49 -2.11 -0.59
C TYR A 61 3.07 -2.78 0.73
N THR A 62 3.72 -3.89 1.10
CA THR A 62 3.41 -4.65 2.33
C THR A 62 4.10 -4.10 3.56
N GLY A 63 5.07 -3.20 3.40
CA GLY A 63 5.91 -2.72 4.51
C GLY A 63 6.98 -3.71 4.94
N GLU A 64 7.13 -4.85 4.24
CA GLU A 64 8.21 -5.83 4.47
C GLU A 64 9.54 -5.43 3.81
N ALA A 65 9.72 -4.14 3.49
CA ALA A 65 10.99 -3.62 3.01
C ALA A 65 11.91 -3.34 4.21
N PRO A 66 13.20 -3.70 4.15
CA PRO A 66 14.14 -3.35 5.20
C PRO A 66 14.24 -1.84 5.36
N ALA A 67 14.44 -1.43 6.62
CA ALA A 67 14.65 -0.03 6.96
C ALA A 67 15.73 0.57 6.05
N PRO A 68 15.49 1.76 5.49
CA PRO A 68 16.44 2.37 4.58
C PRO A 68 17.72 2.72 5.34
N SER A 69 18.87 2.38 4.77
CA SER A 69 20.17 2.70 5.38
C SER A 69 20.54 4.19 5.26
N SER A 70 19.76 4.96 4.51
CA SER A 70 19.94 6.39 4.26
C SER A 70 18.59 7.10 4.34
N VAL A 71 18.63 8.40 4.67
CA VAL A 71 17.44 9.26 4.75
C VAL A 71 16.72 9.39 3.40
N MET A 72 17.45 9.30 2.27
CA MET A 72 16.86 9.30 0.93
C MET A 72 16.92 7.92 0.28
N THR A 73 15.82 7.53 -0.37
CA THR A 73 15.71 6.32 -1.17
C THR A 73 15.28 6.64 -2.60
N THR A 74 15.84 5.94 -3.58
CA THR A 74 15.40 6.00 -4.98
C THR A 74 14.30 4.97 -5.30
N ASN A 75 14.04 4.02 -4.40
CA ASN A 75 13.00 3.02 -4.58
C ASN A 75 11.64 3.62 -4.24
N THR A 76 10.71 3.60 -5.19
CA THR A 76 9.36 4.13 -5.01
C THR A 76 8.31 3.11 -5.44
N LEU A 77 7.09 3.27 -4.92
CA LEU A 77 5.94 2.52 -5.36
C LEU A 77 5.00 3.42 -6.18
N SER A 78 4.95 3.19 -7.50
CA SER A 78 4.01 3.92 -8.35
C SER A 78 2.56 3.61 -7.95
N LYS A 79 1.71 4.65 -7.88
CA LYS A 79 0.27 4.52 -7.62
C LYS A 79 -0.43 3.53 -8.56
N LYS A 80 -0.01 3.47 -9.83
CA LYS A 80 -0.50 2.49 -10.81
C LYS A 80 -0.20 1.06 -10.38
N ARG A 81 1.03 0.82 -9.89
CA ARG A 81 1.45 -0.50 -9.41
C ARG A 81 0.76 -0.86 -8.10
N ALA A 82 0.61 0.08 -7.17
CA ALA A 82 -0.12 -0.11 -5.92
C ALA A 82 -1.57 -0.57 -6.17
N LYS A 83 -2.31 0.11 -7.05
CA LYS A 83 -3.67 -0.30 -7.44
C LYS A 83 -3.73 -1.70 -8.05
N LYS A 84 -2.75 -2.06 -8.90
CA LYS A 84 -2.67 -3.40 -9.50
C LYS A 84 -2.43 -4.49 -8.44
N ILE A 85 -1.55 -4.22 -7.47
CA ILE A 85 -1.29 -5.15 -6.37
C ILE A 85 -2.56 -5.33 -5.53
N ALA A 86 -3.21 -4.25 -5.12
CA ALA A 86 -4.47 -4.29 -4.36
C ALA A 86 -5.58 -5.06 -5.10
N ARG A 87 -5.74 -4.82 -6.41
CA ARG A 87 -6.70 -5.54 -7.25
C ARG A 87 -6.40 -7.04 -7.31
N ASN A 88 -5.13 -7.41 -7.51
CA ASN A 88 -4.73 -8.82 -7.57
C ASN A 88 -4.87 -9.51 -6.21
N GLN A 89 -4.64 -8.81 -5.10
CA GLN A 89 -4.90 -9.32 -3.76
C GLN A 89 -6.38 -9.65 -3.57
N LYS A 90 -7.29 -8.75 -3.98
CA LYS A 90 -8.73 -9.01 -3.97
C LYS A 90 -9.12 -10.26 -4.78
N TYR A 91 -8.48 -10.46 -5.94
CA TYR A 91 -8.73 -11.67 -6.73
C TYR A 91 -8.22 -12.94 -6.05
N PHE A 92 -7.11 -12.85 -5.32
CA PHE A 92 -6.55 -13.99 -4.61
C PHE A 92 -7.40 -14.38 -3.39
N THR A 93 -7.86 -13.41 -2.59
CA THR A 93 -8.73 -13.68 -1.44
C THR A 93 -10.04 -14.32 -1.87
N LYS A 94 -10.69 -13.77 -2.91
CA LYS A 94 -11.91 -14.34 -3.48
C LYS A 94 -11.74 -15.78 -4.01
N LYS A 95 -10.56 -16.11 -4.56
CA LYS A 95 -10.27 -17.49 -4.97
C LYS A 95 -10.12 -18.45 -3.78
N GLN A 96 -9.62 -17.98 -2.64
CA GLN A 96 -9.54 -18.79 -1.43
C GLN A 96 -10.90 -18.98 -0.76
N GLU A 97 -11.80 -17.99 -0.85
CA GLU A 97 -13.11 -18.02 -0.21
C GLU A 97 -14.12 -18.96 -0.88
N GLY A 98 -13.84 -19.44 -2.10
CA GLY A 98 -14.67 -20.45 -2.79
C GLY A 98 -16.04 -19.90 -3.19
N ASP A 99 -16.16 -19.54 -4.47
CA ASP A 99 -17.38 -18.96 -5.08
C ASP A 99 -17.79 -17.56 -4.61
N ILE A 100 -18.69 -16.95 -5.38
CA ILE A 100 -19.35 -15.65 -5.22
C ILE A 100 -18.82 -14.53 -6.14
N LEU A 101 -19.40 -14.54 -7.34
CA LEU A 101 -19.83 -13.41 -8.17
C LEU A 101 -18.84 -12.24 -8.38
N MET A 102 -18.50 -12.02 -9.66
CA MET A 102 -17.70 -10.91 -10.17
C MET A 102 -18.39 -9.53 -10.05
N ASN A 103 -18.72 -9.08 -8.85
CA ASN A 103 -19.01 -7.67 -8.59
C ASN A 103 -17.74 -7.00 -8.07
N ILE A 104 -16.94 -6.46 -8.99
CA ILE A 104 -15.67 -5.79 -8.71
C ILE A 104 -15.85 -4.27 -8.50
N ASP A 105 -17.02 -3.72 -8.86
CA ASP A 105 -17.28 -2.27 -8.89
C ASP A 105 -18.37 -1.76 -7.94
N ASN A 106 -18.94 -2.57 -7.04
CA ASN A 106 -20.08 -2.11 -6.20
C ASN A 106 -19.72 -1.26 -4.98
N ASP A 107 -18.43 -1.03 -4.68
CA ASP A 107 -18.01 -0.11 -3.62
C ASP A 107 -17.69 1.28 -4.18
N ILE A 108 -18.51 1.80 -5.09
CA ILE A 108 -18.58 3.24 -5.30
C ILE A 108 -19.18 3.78 -4.00
N LYS A 109 -18.33 4.26 -3.08
CA LYS A 109 -18.78 5.11 -1.98
C LYS A 109 -19.47 6.31 -2.63
N ASN A 110 -20.79 6.22 -2.76
CA ASN A 110 -21.60 7.29 -3.33
C ASN A 110 -21.21 8.56 -2.60
N SER A 111 -20.79 9.58 -3.35
CA SER A 111 -20.46 10.86 -2.74
C SER A 111 -21.68 11.35 -1.94
N LYS A 112 -21.47 12.15 -0.89
CA LYS A 112 -22.60 12.69 -0.10
C LYS A 112 -23.66 13.36 -0.99
N LEU A 113 -23.23 13.93 -2.12
CA LEU A 113 -24.09 14.52 -3.13
C LEU A 113 -24.91 13.48 -3.90
N GLU A 114 -24.35 12.31 -4.23
CA GLU A 114 -25.10 11.22 -4.86
C GLU A 114 -26.12 10.59 -3.90
N GLN A 115 -25.79 10.52 -2.60
CA GLN A 115 -26.76 10.10 -1.58
C GLN A 115 -27.91 11.12 -1.44
N ALA A 116 -27.59 12.41 -1.42
CA ALA A 116 -28.59 13.48 -1.35
C ALA A 116 -29.49 13.50 -2.60
N LYS A 117 -28.91 13.34 -3.80
CA LYS A 117 -29.69 13.20 -5.04
C LYS A 117 -30.62 11.99 -4.99
N LYS A 118 -30.13 10.84 -4.55
CA LYS A 118 -30.93 9.61 -4.46
C LYS A 118 -32.11 9.80 -3.48
N ALA A 119 -31.85 10.36 -2.31
CA ALA A 119 -32.90 10.65 -1.32
C ALA A 119 -33.93 11.67 -1.84
N LEU A 120 -33.49 12.70 -2.57
CA LEU A 120 -34.38 13.69 -3.17
C LEU A 120 -35.27 13.06 -4.25
N TRP A 121 -34.70 12.21 -5.11
CA TRP A 121 -35.46 11.48 -6.13
C TRP A 121 -36.46 10.51 -5.52
N GLU A 122 -36.09 9.77 -4.48
CA GLU A 122 -37.02 8.90 -3.74
C GLU A 122 -38.17 9.72 -3.11
N LEU A 123 -37.89 10.90 -2.56
CA LEU A 123 -38.92 11.79 -2.01
C LEU A 123 -39.88 12.30 -3.10
N ILE A 124 -39.36 12.75 -4.25
CA ILE A 124 -40.18 13.24 -5.37
C ILE A 124 -41.08 12.10 -5.88
N GLU A 125 -40.51 10.92 -6.14
CA GLU A 125 -41.28 9.76 -6.57
C GLU A 125 -42.35 9.35 -5.54
N SER A 126 -42.04 9.43 -4.25
CA SER A 126 -43.02 9.14 -3.19
C SER A 126 -44.18 10.14 -3.18
N ARG A 127 -43.92 11.43 -3.48
CA ARG A 127 -44.94 12.48 -3.54
C ARG A 127 -45.81 12.38 -4.79
N GLU A 128 -45.25 11.94 -5.92
CA GLU A 128 -46.02 11.64 -7.13
C GLU A 128 -46.90 10.40 -6.96
N LYS A 129 -46.38 9.34 -6.32
CA LYS A 129 -47.10 8.07 -6.12
C LYS A 129 -48.17 8.15 -5.04
N ASN A 130 -47.92 8.87 -3.95
CA ASN A 130 -48.81 8.93 -2.78
C ASN A 130 -49.62 10.23 -2.68
N GLY A 131 -49.46 11.16 -3.62
CA GLY A 131 -50.03 12.51 -3.54
C GLY A 131 -49.37 13.37 -2.45
N PRO A 132 -49.74 14.67 -2.33
CA PRO A 132 -49.30 15.47 -1.20
C PRO A 132 -49.75 14.80 0.09
N ALA A 133 -48.81 14.58 1.03
CA ALA A 133 -49.13 14.13 2.37
C ALA A 133 -49.99 15.22 3.03
N VAL A 134 -51.31 15.05 2.92
CA VAL A 134 -52.27 15.78 3.74
C VAL A 134 -52.06 15.24 5.14
N VAL A 135 -51.22 15.92 5.92
CA VAL A 135 -51.27 15.79 7.37
C VAL A 135 -52.65 16.29 7.74
N ALA A 136 -53.57 15.35 7.95
CA ALA A 136 -54.86 15.62 8.53
C ALA A 136 -54.62 15.99 10.00
N ASP A 137 -54.20 17.23 10.25
CA ASP A 137 -54.32 17.83 11.57
C ASP A 137 -55.81 17.80 11.89
N GLY A 138 -56.17 16.96 12.86
CA GLY A 138 -57.54 16.65 13.26
C GLY A 138 -58.22 17.79 14.02
N GLU A 139 -58.26 18.99 13.44
CA GLU A 139 -59.00 20.13 13.98
C GLU A 139 -60.08 20.56 12.99
N GLY A 140 -61.30 20.01 13.18
CA GLY A 140 -62.52 20.65 12.69
C GLY A 140 -63.33 19.91 11.62
N THR A 141 -63.88 18.74 11.94
CA THR A 141 -65.08 18.21 11.27
C THR A 141 -66.24 18.10 12.25
N THR A 142 -66.93 19.22 12.47
CA THR A 142 -68.25 19.26 13.13
C THR A 142 -69.26 19.96 12.23
N LEU A 143 -69.56 19.37 11.07
CA LEU A 143 -70.81 19.65 10.35
C LEU A 143 -71.80 18.53 10.66
N GLY A 144 -72.31 18.58 11.89
CA GLY A 144 -73.46 17.83 12.34
C GLY A 144 -74.39 18.79 13.08
N VAL A 145 -75.20 19.55 12.35
CA VAL A 145 -76.43 20.14 12.89
C VAL A 145 -77.53 19.95 11.86
N GLN A 146 -78.41 19.01 12.18
CA GLN A 146 -79.71 18.80 11.59
C GLN A 146 -80.65 19.86 12.19
N SER A 147 -81.23 20.75 11.39
CA SER A 147 -82.37 21.58 11.78
C SER A 147 -83.54 21.27 10.86
N PHE A 148 -84.72 21.15 11.47
CA PHE A 148 -86.02 20.80 10.91
C PHE A 148 -86.32 21.34 9.51
#